data_AF-A0A7V8Y3D8-F1
#
_entry.id   AF-A0A7V8Y3D8-F1
#
_cell.length_a   1.000
_cell.length_b   1.000
_cell.length_c   1.000
_cell.angle_alpha   90.00
_cell.angle_beta   90.00
_cell.angle_gamma   90.00
#
_symmetry.space_group_name_H-M   'P 1'
#
loop_
_entity.id
_entity.type
_entity.pdbx_description
1 polymer ?
#
loop_
_entity_poly.entity_id
_entity_poly.type
_entity_poly.pdbx_seq_one_letter_code
_entity_poly.pdbx_strand_id
1 'polypeptide(L)'
;GRVEQVLPKLPGRPEVVVADPPRRGLGRAVVDAIAARGPARMIYVACDPASLARDVALFAGHGYQLTQLRALDAFPMTHHVECVALLEPASPRH
;
A
#
# COMPACT_ATOMS: atom_id res chain seq x y z
N GLY A 1 0.23 -13.92 -12.83
CA GLY A 1 -0.94 -14.33 -12.03
C GLY A 1 -1.43 -13.12 -11.25
N ARG A 2 -2.72 -13.03 -10.93
CA ARG A 2 -3.21 -11.87 -10.16
C ARG A 2 -2.59 -11.88 -8.76
N VAL A 3 -2.24 -10.72 -8.22
CA VAL A 3 -1.51 -10.58 -6.94
C VAL A 3 -2.26 -11.27 -5.80
N GLU A 4 -3.59 -11.16 -5.78
CA GLU A 4 -4.47 -11.83 -4.83
C GLU A 4 -4.41 -13.38 -4.88
N GLN A 5 -4.00 -13.97 -6.00
CA GLN A 5 -3.87 -15.43 -6.16
C GLN A 5 -2.50 -15.96 -5.71
N VAL A 6 -1.51 -15.08 -5.62
CA VAL A 6 -0.12 -15.43 -5.29
C VAL A 6 0.19 -15.13 -3.83
N LEU A 7 -0.38 -14.05 -3.28
CA LEU A 7 -0.21 -13.64 -1.88
C LEU A 7 -0.45 -14.78 -0.86
N PRO A 8 -1.50 -15.60 -0.97
CA PRO A 8 -1.74 -16.70 -0.02
C PRO A 8 -0.74 -17.87 -0.13
N LYS A 9 -0.02 -17.98 -1.26
CA LYS A 9 0.89 -19.09 -1.54
C LYS A 9 2.33 -18.82 -1.12
N LEU A 10 2.63 -17.59 -0.71
CA LEU A 10 3.96 -17.21 -0.26
C LEU A 10 4.18 -17.71 1.18
N PRO A 11 5.30 -18.40 1.48
CA PRO A 11 5.60 -18.89 2.81
C PRO A 11 5.86 -17.72 3.79
N GLY A 12 5.51 -17.94 5.06
CA GLY A 12 5.78 -17.01 6.16
C GLY A 12 4.87 -15.79 6.24
N ARG A 13 5.10 -14.97 7.27
CA ARG A 13 4.52 -13.63 7.42
C ARG A 13 5.54 -12.60 6.90
N PRO A 14 5.20 -11.79 5.89
CA PRO A 14 6.13 -10.79 5.39
C PRO A 14 6.31 -9.70 6.46
N GLU A 15 7.54 -9.30 6.76
CA GLU A 15 7.77 -8.14 7.62
C GLU A 15 7.51 -6.82 6.88
N VAL A 16 7.86 -6.79 5.59
CA VAL A 16 7.70 -5.63 4.70
C VAL A 16 7.02 -6.06 3.42
N VAL A 17 6.03 -5.28 2.97
CA VAL A 17 5.43 -5.39 1.64
C VAL A 17 5.67 -4.09 0.89
N VAL A 18 6.11 -4.18 -0.36
CA VAL A 18 6.21 -3.04 -1.28
C VAL A 18 5.22 -3.27 -2.40
N ALA A 19 4.38 -2.28 -2.67
CA ALA A 19 3.42 -2.32 -3.76
C ALA A 19 3.55 -1.10 -4.66
N ASP A 20 3.69 -1.38 -5.96
CA ASP A 20 3.64 -0.42 -7.05
C ASP A 20 2.49 -0.80 -7.99
N PRO A 21 1.23 -0.52 -7.59
CA PRO A 21 0.06 -0.87 -8.39
C PRO A 21 -0.10 0.04 -9.62
N PRO A 22 -0.87 -0.42 -10.63
CA PRO A 22 -1.31 0.44 -11.72
C PRO A 22 -2.15 1.61 -11.20
N ARG A 23 -2.35 2.66 -12.03
CA ARG A 23 -3.12 3.89 -11.72
C ARG A 23 -4.46 3.70 -11.02
N ARG A 24 -5.12 2.55 -11.18
CA ARG A 24 -6.38 2.25 -10.49
C ARG A 24 -6.22 1.90 -9.01
N GLY A 25 -4.99 1.73 -8.52
CA GLY A 25 -4.65 1.24 -7.18
C GLY A 25 -4.65 -0.30 -7.06
N LEU A 26 -4.42 -0.78 -5.83
CA LEU A 26 -4.51 -2.18 -5.42
C LEU A 26 -5.95 -2.68 -5.43
N GLY A 27 -6.87 -1.85 -4.93
CA GLY A 27 -8.26 -2.21 -4.73
C GLY A 27 -8.48 -3.16 -3.54
N ARG A 28 -9.75 -3.28 -3.12
CA ARG A 28 -10.13 -3.93 -1.86
C ARG A 28 -9.65 -5.37 -1.71
N ALA A 29 -9.81 -6.23 -2.72
CA ALA A 29 -9.41 -7.62 -2.62
C ALA A 29 -7.90 -7.80 -2.33
N VAL A 30 -7.06 -6.95 -2.94
CA VAL A 30 -5.60 -7.00 -2.73
C VAL A 30 -5.23 -6.40 -1.39
N VAL A 31 -5.84 -5.28 -0.99
CA VAL A 31 -5.64 -4.68 0.34
C VAL A 31 -6.01 -5.66 1.44
N ASP A 32 -7.18 -6.30 1.35
CA ASP A 32 -7.66 -7.29 2.32
C ASP A 32 -6.69 -8.48 2.40
N ALA A 33 -6.18 -8.97 1.26
CA ALA A 33 -5.22 -10.07 1.22
C ALA A 33 -3.86 -9.69 1.82
N ILE A 34 -3.37 -8.47 1.60
CA ILE A 34 -2.11 -7.98 2.19
C ILE A 34 -2.27 -7.81 3.71
N ALA A 35 -3.34 -7.13 4.13
CA ALA A 35 -3.61 -6.86 5.54
C ALA A 35 -3.80 -8.15 6.35
N ALA A 36 -4.45 -9.18 5.77
CA ALA A 36 -4.60 -10.49 6.39
C ALA A 36 -3.26 -11.19 6.69
N ARG A 37 -2.21 -10.89 5.92
CA ARG A 37 -0.85 -11.41 6.19
C ARG A 37 -0.11 -10.64 7.28
N GLY A 38 -0.62 -9.46 7.64
CA GLY A 38 -0.18 -8.66 8.77
C GLY A 38 1.27 -8.15 8.70
N PRO A 39 1.74 -7.55 7.59
CA PRO A 39 3.08 -6.98 7.54
C PRO A 39 3.29 -5.88 8.57
N ALA A 40 4.51 -5.78 9.09
CA ALA A 40 4.90 -4.69 10.00
C ALA A 40 5.02 -3.36 9.25
N ARG A 41 5.41 -3.39 7.97
CA ARG A 41 5.50 -2.21 7.10
C ARG A 41 4.91 -2.48 5.73
N MET A 42 4.13 -1.55 5.22
CA MET A 42 3.57 -1.55 3.88
C MET A 42 3.99 -0.27 3.16
N ILE A 43 4.84 -0.39 2.15
CA ILE A 43 5.29 0.70 1.29
C ILE A 43 4.42 0.70 0.05
N TYR A 44 3.78 1.83 -0.24
CA TYR A 44 2.90 2.00 -1.39
C TYR A 44 3.46 3.10 -2.29
N VAL A 45 3.71 2.79 -3.55
CA VAL A 45 4.11 3.75 -4.58
C VAL A 45 2.91 4.02 -5.50
N ALA A 46 2.57 5.29 -5.73
CA ALA A 46 1.38 5.66 -6.50
C ALA A 46 1.62 6.93 -7.32
N CYS A 47 1.37 6.86 -8.63
CA CYS A 47 1.35 8.04 -9.49
C CYS A 47 -0.01 8.79 -9.48
N ASP A 48 -1.02 8.25 -8.80
CA ASP A 48 -2.35 8.84 -8.67
C ASP A 48 -2.73 9.01 -7.18
N PRO A 49 -2.83 10.26 -6.67
CA PRO A 49 -3.18 10.53 -5.28
C PRO A 49 -4.56 10.01 -4.86
N ALA A 50 -5.53 9.96 -5.78
CA ALA A 50 -6.89 9.56 -5.46
C ALA A 50 -7.01 8.06 -5.14
N SER A 51 -6.41 7.20 -5.97
CA SER A 51 -6.34 5.77 -5.71
C SER A 51 -5.49 5.45 -4.48
N LEU A 52 -4.39 6.18 -4.24
CA LEU A 52 -3.62 6.07 -3.01
C LEU A 52 -4.49 6.36 -1.78
N ALA A 53 -5.18 7.50 -1.75
CA ALA A 53 -6.01 7.90 -0.61
C ALA A 53 -7.12 6.87 -0.32
N ARG A 54 -7.76 6.34 -1.36
CA ARG A 54 -8.79 5.29 -1.22
C ARG A 54 -8.20 4.01 -0.62
N ASP A 55 -7.05 3.57 -1.11
CA ASP A 55 -6.46 2.31 -0.65
C ASP A 55 -5.85 2.46 0.77
N VAL A 56 -5.30 3.63 1.11
CA VAL A 56 -4.91 3.98 2.49
C VAL A 56 -6.11 3.92 3.44
N ALA A 57 -7.28 4.42 3.03
CA ALA A 57 -8.50 4.32 3.84
C ALA A 57 -8.95 2.86 4.05
N LEU A 58 -8.76 2.00 3.03
CA LEU A 58 -9.01 0.57 3.18
C LEU A 58 -8.05 -0.07 4.19
N PHE A 59 -6.76 0.26 4.13
CA PHE A 59 -5.77 -0.18 5.10
C PHE A 59 -6.07 0.32 6.52
N ALA A 60 -6.58 1.55 6.66
CA ALA A 60 -7.02 2.09 7.94
C ALA A 60 -8.14 1.26 8.58
N GLY A 61 -9.09 0.77 7.76
CA GLY A 61 -10.11 -0.20 8.21
C GLY A 61 -9.54 -1.52 8.74
N HIS A 62 -8.29 -1.86 8.41
CA HIS A 62 -7.56 -3.03 8.91
C HIS A 62 -6.58 -2.70 10.05
N GLY A 63 -6.64 -1.48 10.60
CA GLY A 63 -5.80 -1.07 11.71
C GLY A 63 -4.38 -0.65 11.30
N TYR A 64 -4.16 -0.29 10.04
CA TYR A 64 -2.95 0.40 9.61
C TYR A 64 -3.12 1.92 9.69
N GLN A 65 -2.02 2.65 9.81
CA GLN A 65 -1.99 4.10 9.77
C GLN A 65 -0.90 4.56 8.80
N LEU A 66 -1.14 5.68 8.12
CA LEU A 66 -0.15 6.34 7.28
C LEU A 66 0.84 7.07 8.18
N THR A 67 2.07 6.57 8.28
CA THR A 67 3.10 7.16 9.15
C THR A 67 4.03 8.10 8.39
N GLN A 68 4.23 7.89 7.10
CA GLN A 68 5.00 8.80 6.25
C GLN A 68 4.40 8.89 4.84
N LEU A 69 4.46 10.09 4.26
CA LEU A 69 4.12 10.34 2.86
C LEU A 69 5.18 11.26 2.24
N ARG A 70 5.63 10.92 1.03
CA ARG A 70 6.50 11.76 0.20
C ARG A 70 5.90 11.84 -1.19
N ALA A 71 5.60 13.05 -1.63
CA ALA A 71 5.26 13.32 -3.02
C ALA A 71 6.51 13.82 -3.75
N LEU A 72 6.82 13.19 -4.88
CA LEU A 72 7.92 13.51 -5.76
C LEU A 72 7.33 14.02 -7.07
N ASP A 73 7.65 15.26 -7.42
CA ASP A 73 7.42 15.79 -8.75
C ASP A 73 8.61 15.37 -9.63
N ALA A 74 8.47 14.24 -10.31
CA ALA A 74 9.51 13.69 -11.18
C ALA A 74 9.51 14.33 -12.58
N PHE A 75 8.51 15.19 -12.89
CA PHE A 75 8.32 15.75 -14.23
C PHE A 75 7.74 17.17 -14.14
N PRO A 76 8.61 18.19 -13.99
CA PRO A 76 8.21 19.58 -13.97
C PRO A 76 7.35 19.90 -15.21
N MET A 77 6.24 20.63 -15.01
CA MET A 77 5.25 20.98 -16.05
C MET A 77 4.28 19.85 -16.47
N THR A 78 4.15 18.78 -15.67
CA THR A 78 3.10 17.75 -15.87
C THR A 78 2.25 17.56 -14.61
N HIS A 79 1.10 16.88 -14.73
CA HIS A 79 0.27 16.49 -13.58
C HIS A 79 0.78 15.23 -12.87
N HIS A 80 1.95 14.69 -13.24
CA HIS A 80 2.44 13.41 -12.72
C HIS A 80 3.19 13.62 -11.41
N VAL A 81 2.56 13.20 -10.31
CA VAL A 81 3.16 13.17 -8.98
C VAL A 81 3.33 11.71 -8.56
N GLU A 82 4.55 11.31 -8.22
CA GLU A 82 4.81 10.01 -7.61
C GLU A 82 4.74 10.14 -6.09
N CYS A 83 3.78 9.46 -5.47
CA CYS A 83 3.60 9.41 -4.03
C CYS A 83 4.16 8.11 -3.47
N VAL A 84 5.02 8.20 -2.47
CA VAL A 84 5.47 7.06 -1.66
C VAL A 84 4.89 7.19 -0.26
N ALA A 85 4.05 6.24 0.11
CA ALA A 85 3.41 6.13 1.41
C ALA A 85 3.98 4.96 2.22
N LEU A 86 4.23 5.19 3.51
CA LEU A 86 4.52 4.16 4.50
C LEU A 86 3.31 3.97 5.41
N LEU A 87 2.82 2.73 5.46
CA LEU A 87 1.74 2.28 6.31
C LEU A 87 2.28 1.30 7.36
N GLU A 88 1.94 1.53 8.63
CA GLU A 88 2.33 0.69 9.76
C GLU A 88 1.11 0.37 10.63
N PRO A 89 1.07 -0.75 11.37
CA PRO A 89 -0.02 -1.01 12.32
C PRO A 89 -0.18 0.12 13.34
N ALA A 90 -1.43 0.48 13.66
CA ALA A 90 -1.78 1.55 14.61
C ALA A 90 -1.37 1.21 16.06
N SER A 91 -1.22 -0.08 16.36
CA SER A 91 -0.67 -0.55 17.62
C SER A 91 0.56 -1.42 17.35
N PRO A 92 1.71 -1.13 17.97
CA PRO A 92 2.88 -1.99 17.87
C PRO A 92 2.52 -3.40 18.31
N ARG A 93 2.79 -4.39 17.46
CA ARG A 93 2.68 -5.80 17.83
C ARG A 93 3.96 -6.12 18.61
N HIS A 94 3.82 -6.50 19.89
CA HIS A 94 4.92 -6.95 20.75
C HIS A 94 5.26 -8.42 20.43
#